data_AF-A0A0S8GJX8-F1
#
_entry.id   AF-A0A0S8GJX8-F1
#
_cell.length_a   1.000
_cell.length_b   1.000
_cell.length_c   1.000
_cell.angle_alpha   90.00
_cell.angle_beta   90.00
_cell.angle_gamma   90.00
#
_symmetry.space_group_name_H-M   'P 1'
#
loop_
_entity.id
_entity.type
_entity.pdbx_description
1 polymer ?
#
loop_
_entity_poly.entity_id
_entity_poly.type
_entity_poly.pdbx_seq_one_letter_code
_entity_poly.pdbx_strand_id
1 'polypeptide(L)'
;MNHRARLRVAHALKRKILKKYGDQVLGIAIYGSVAKNQDRAYSDLEMFVVTRRKQTARDVRYVYKDMTVEVSYNSARTLLGEARRVTTNWAIEADSYRSYAVIYEKNAWFEKLRRAVTTQDPLAFNKAIKKYMVWLHELMGKIKNAYRYRDDDLFLWLATFLGWESILLLGLMNRHYYKSERVMFDEVLSLPLLPRTYERLLRTLFRFTPAGRGAVYQGALTLYRELRRLARTHGVVLTDKKLRV
;
A
#
# COMPACT_ATOMS: atom_id res chain seq x y z
N MET A 1 11.72 -18.18 -12.01
CA MET A 1 10.66 -18.73 -12.90
C MET A 1 10.27 -17.68 -13.93
N ASN A 2 9.74 -18.04 -15.12
CA ASN A 2 9.26 -17.06 -16.12
C ASN A 2 7.72 -16.87 -16.09
N HIS A 3 7.21 -15.80 -16.70
CA HIS A 3 5.77 -15.45 -16.71
C HIS A 3 4.84 -16.60 -17.10
N ARG A 4 5.12 -17.27 -18.23
CA ARG A 4 4.32 -18.41 -18.71
C ARG A 4 4.28 -19.56 -17.69
N ALA A 5 5.40 -19.84 -17.02
CA ALA A 5 5.46 -20.85 -15.99
C ALA A 5 4.63 -20.46 -14.74
N ARG A 6 4.64 -19.18 -14.35
CA ARG A 6 3.77 -18.67 -13.26
C ARG A 6 2.29 -18.84 -13.58
N LEU A 7 1.87 -18.51 -14.80
CA LEU A 7 0.48 -18.71 -15.24
C LEU A 7 0.08 -20.19 -15.22
N ARG A 8 0.98 -21.11 -15.59
CA ARG A 8 0.71 -22.55 -15.48
C ARG A 8 0.50 -22.99 -14.03
N VAL A 9 1.31 -22.47 -13.10
CA VAL A 9 1.13 -22.71 -11.65
C VAL A 9 -0.21 -22.16 -11.18
N ALA A 10 -0.56 -20.93 -11.56
CA ALA A 10 -1.84 -20.30 -11.20
C ALA A 10 -3.05 -21.12 -11.70
N HIS A 11 -3.01 -21.61 -12.95
CA HIS A 11 -4.07 -22.47 -13.48
C HIS A 11 -4.11 -23.85 -12.83
N ALA A 12 -2.97 -24.41 -12.40
CA ALA A 12 -2.95 -25.65 -11.63
C ALA A 12 -3.57 -25.44 -10.23
N LEU A 13 -3.27 -24.32 -9.56
CA LEU A 13 -3.87 -23.95 -8.29
C LEU A 13 -5.36 -23.72 -8.43
N LYS A 14 -5.80 -23.00 -9.47
CA LYS A 14 -7.22 -22.83 -9.82
C LYS A 14 -7.96 -24.16 -9.84
N ARG A 15 -7.44 -25.17 -10.55
CA ARG A 15 -8.06 -26.50 -10.61
C ARG A 15 -8.15 -27.16 -9.24
N LYS A 16 -7.09 -27.09 -8.43
CA LYS A 16 -7.09 -27.65 -7.06
C LYS A 16 -8.09 -26.94 -6.15
N ILE A 17 -8.18 -25.61 -6.24
CA ILE A 17 -9.11 -24.77 -5.46
C ILE A 17 -10.55 -25.10 -5.84
N LEU A 18 -10.87 -25.17 -7.13
CA LEU A 18 -12.21 -25.53 -7.60
C LEU A 18 -12.59 -26.96 -7.21
N LYS A 19 -11.66 -27.92 -7.27
CA LYS A 19 -11.90 -29.29 -6.79
C LYS A 19 -12.20 -29.33 -5.28
N LYS A 20 -11.49 -28.51 -4.48
CA LYS A 20 -11.62 -28.52 -3.01
C LYS A 20 -12.85 -27.78 -2.51
N TYR A 21 -13.16 -26.60 -3.06
CA TYR A 21 -14.19 -25.70 -2.55
C TYR A 21 -15.45 -25.64 -3.42
N GLY A 22 -15.39 -26.18 -4.65
CA GLY A 22 -16.52 -26.35 -5.54
C GLY A 22 -17.35 -25.08 -5.70
N ASP A 23 -18.64 -25.21 -5.41
CA ASP A 23 -19.59 -24.13 -5.55
C ASP A 23 -19.41 -22.98 -4.56
N GLN A 24 -18.57 -23.10 -3.54
CA GLN A 24 -18.29 -21.96 -2.67
C GLN A 24 -17.49 -20.88 -3.39
N VAL A 25 -16.76 -21.20 -4.46
CA VAL A 25 -15.91 -20.26 -5.20
C VAL A 25 -16.72 -19.41 -6.18
N LEU A 26 -16.66 -18.10 -5.98
CA LEU A 26 -17.27 -17.07 -6.83
C LEU A 26 -16.29 -16.48 -7.84
N GLY A 27 -15.00 -16.44 -7.51
CA GLY A 27 -13.97 -15.87 -8.37
C GLY A 27 -12.57 -16.28 -7.94
N ILE A 28 -11.64 -16.33 -8.89
CA ILE A 28 -10.22 -16.50 -8.66
C ILE A 28 -9.48 -15.54 -9.59
N ALA A 29 -8.60 -14.74 -9.03
CA ALA A 29 -7.75 -13.84 -9.80
C ALA A 29 -6.30 -13.89 -9.34
N ILE A 30 -5.41 -13.60 -10.27
CA ILE A 30 -4.00 -13.28 -10.03
C ILE A 30 -3.93 -11.76 -9.87
N TYR A 31 -3.14 -11.26 -8.92
CA TYR A 31 -2.87 -9.82 -8.79
C TYR A 31 -1.35 -9.54 -8.80
N GLY A 32 -0.97 -8.31 -8.52
CA GLY A 32 0.43 -7.91 -8.45
C GLY A 32 1.14 -7.93 -9.80
N SER A 33 2.44 -8.19 -9.77
CA SER A 33 3.32 -8.07 -10.94
C SER A 33 2.96 -9.04 -12.09
N VAL A 34 2.51 -10.26 -11.75
CA VAL A 34 2.12 -11.29 -12.74
C VAL A 34 0.88 -10.85 -13.52
N ALA A 35 -0.14 -10.32 -12.84
CA ALA A 35 -1.36 -9.84 -13.48
C ALA A 35 -1.11 -8.67 -14.45
N LYS A 36 -0.06 -7.89 -14.19
CA LYS A 36 0.33 -6.71 -14.98
C LYS A 36 1.31 -7.04 -16.10
N ASN A 37 1.72 -8.30 -16.24
CA ASN A 37 2.80 -8.72 -17.15
C ASN A 37 4.11 -7.91 -16.89
N GLN A 38 4.40 -7.65 -15.62
CA GLN A 38 5.58 -6.92 -15.15
C GLN A 38 6.46 -7.78 -14.22
N ASP A 39 6.12 -9.05 -14.04
CA ASP A 39 6.87 -9.99 -13.23
C ASP A 39 8.26 -10.25 -13.81
N ARG A 40 9.24 -10.40 -12.92
CA ARG A 40 10.65 -10.62 -13.25
C ARG A 40 11.10 -11.99 -12.75
N ALA A 41 12.40 -12.30 -12.87
CA ALA A 41 12.95 -13.61 -12.52
C ALA A 41 12.58 -14.07 -11.09
N TYR A 42 12.54 -13.13 -10.14
CA TYR A 42 12.31 -13.35 -8.71
C TYR A 42 10.95 -12.88 -8.20
N SER A 43 10.03 -12.51 -9.09
CA SER A 43 8.65 -12.21 -8.68
C SER A 43 7.96 -13.47 -8.15
N ASP A 44 7.10 -13.26 -7.16
CA ASP A 44 6.18 -14.22 -6.58
C ASP A 44 4.95 -14.46 -7.47
N LEU A 45 4.05 -15.31 -6.99
CA LEU A 45 2.71 -15.50 -7.54
C LEU A 45 1.69 -15.20 -6.46
N GLU A 46 0.96 -14.10 -6.67
CA GLU A 46 -0.08 -13.64 -5.75
C GLU A 46 -1.48 -13.89 -6.35
N MET A 47 -2.33 -14.56 -5.59
CA MET A 47 -3.69 -14.90 -5.99
C MET A 47 -4.68 -14.60 -4.86
N PHE A 48 -5.90 -14.24 -5.23
CA PHE A 48 -7.01 -14.24 -4.27
C PHE A 48 -8.19 -15.06 -4.80
N VAL A 49 -8.84 -15.75 -3.87
CA VAL A 49 -10.01 -16.59 -4.08
C VAL A 49 -11.17 -15.95 -3.35
N VAL A 50 -12.25 -15.75 -4.07
CA VAL A 50 -13.48 -15.19 -3.53
C VAL A 50 -14.47 -16.30 -3.30
N THR A 51 -14.97 -16.40 -2.07
CA THR A 51 -15.93 -17.42 -1.66
C THR A 51 -17.23 -16.82 -1.16
N ARG A 52 -18.34 -17.57 -1.21
CA ARG A 52 -19.64 -17.13 -0.66
C ARG A 52 -19.55 -16.88 0.85
N ARG A 53 -18.91 -17.81 1.57
CA ARG A 53 -18.70 -17.76 3.02
C ARG A 53 -17.22 -17.73 3.34
N LYS A 54 -16.90 -17.24 4.54
CA LYS A 54 -15.53 -17.23 5.07
C LYS A 54 -14.98 -18.64 5.16
N GLN A 55 -13.73 -18.82 4.75
CA GLN A 55 -13.03 -20.11 4.82
C GLN A 55 -12.13 -20.19 6.05
N THR A 56 -11.78 -21.41 6.47
CA THR A 56 -10.89 -21.65 7.61
C THR A 56 -9.48 -21.15 7.33
N ALA A 57 -8.94 -21.47 6.14
CA ALA A 57 -7.72 -20.85 5.65
C ALA A 57 -8.03 -19.44 5.16
N ARG A 58 -7.33 -18.44 5.70
CA ARG A 58 -7.45 -17.04 5.23
C ARG A 58 -6.33 -16.69 4.27
N ASP A 59 -5.10 -17.08 4.60
CA ASP A 59 -3.93 -16.82 3.77
C ASP A 59 -3.03 -18.05 3.75
N VAL A 60 -2.73 -18.55 2.56
CA VAL A 60 -1.81 -19.68 2.36
C VAL A 60 -0.57 -19.13 1.66
N ARG A 61 0.58 -19.21 2.35
CA ARG A 61 1.88 -18.80 1.82
C ARG A 61 2.88 -19.95 1.91
N TYR A 62 3.59 -20.22 0.82
CA TYR A 62 4.63 -21.23 0.77
C TYR A 62 5.60 -20.96 -0.40
N VAL A 63 6.75 -21.63 -0.38
CA VAL A 63 7.72 -21.56 -1.48
C VAL A 63 7.54 -22.78 -2.39
N TYR A 64 7.42 -22.54 -3.70
CA TYR A 64 7.33 -23.56 -4.73
C TYR A 64 8.40 -23.33 -5.81
N LYS A 65 9.42 -24.19 -5.86
CA LYS A 65 10.54 -24.08 -6.81
C LYS A 65 11.15 -22.67 -6.82
N ASP A 66 11.53 -22.21 -5.64
CA ASP A 66 12.14 -20.90 -5.37
C ASP A 66 11.27 -19.67 -5.67
N MET A 67 9.97 -19.87 -5.87
CA MET A 67 8.99 -18.81 -6.03
C MET A 67 8.03 -18.83 -4.83
N THR A 68 7.86 -17.69 -4.17
CA THR A 68 6.79 -17.50 -3.17
C THR A 68 5.44 -17.56 -3.86
N VAL A 69 4.52 -18.34 -3.29
CA VAL A 69 3.12 -18.41 -3.70
C VAL A 69 2.26 -17.92 -2.53
N GLU A 70 1.42 -16.94 -2.80
CA GLU A 70 0.40 -16.45 -1.89
C GLU A 70 -1.00 -16.68 -2.47
N VAL A 71 -1.86 -17.29 -1.67
CA VAL A 71 -3.29 -17.43 -1.98
C VAL A 71 -4.12 -16.96 -0.79
N SER A 72 -4.76 -15.81 -0.93
CA SER A 72 -5.73 -15.30 0.06
C SER A 72 -7.14 -15.77 -0.27
N TYR A 73 -7.91 -16.15 0.76
CA TYR A 73 -9.27 -16.64 0.65
C TYR A 73 -10.21 -15.70 1.38
N ASN A 74 -10.99 -14.96 0.60
CA ASN A 74 -11.84 -13.89 1.09
C ASN A 74 -13.31 -14.19 0.84
N SER A 75 -14.16 -13.95 1.83
CA SER A 75 -15.60 -13.94 1.55
C SER A 75 -15.93 -12.75 0.65
N ALA A 76 -16.92 -12.90 -0.22
CA ALA A 76 -17.37 -11.80 -1.08
C ALA A 76 -17.73 -10.54 -0.28
N ARG A 77 -18.36 -10.70 0.89
CA ARG A 77 -18.69 -9.58 1.79
C ARG A 77 -17.43 -8.90 2.33
N THR A 78 -16.44 -9.68 2.76
CA THR A 78 -15.17 -9.16 3.30
C THR A 78 -14.43 -8.36 2.24
N LEU A 79 -14.22 -8.95 1.06
CA LEU A 79 -13.41 -8.34 0.01
C LEU A 79 -14.06 -7.05 -0.54
N LEU A 80 -15.38 -7.03 -0.72
CA LEU A 80 -16.12 -5.82 -1.10
C LEU A 80 -16.13 -4.76 0.02
N GLY A 81 -16.07 -5.18 1.28
CA GLY A 81 -15.92 -4.27 2.42
C GLY A 81 -14.55 -3.61 2.44
N GLU A 82 -13.49 -4.39 2.25
CA GLU A 82 -12.10 -3.92 2.23
C GLU A 82 -11.83 -2.99 1.05
N ALA A 83 -12.32 -3.33 -0.16
CA ALA A 83 -12.19 -2.50 -1.34
C ALA A 83 -12.78 -1.08 -1.19
N ARG A 84 -13.79 -0.91 -0.32
CA ARG A 84 -14.44 0.38 -0.03
C ARG A 84 -13.77 1.17 1.08
N ARG A 85 -12.87 0.56 1.85
CA ARG A 85 -12.22 1.21 2.99
C ARG A 85 -11.08 2.08 2.50
N VAL A 86 -10.94 3.25 3.11
CA VAL A 86 -9.74 4.09 3.00
C VAL A 86 -8.95 3.91 4.29
N THR A 87 -7.87 3.13 4.21
CA THR A 87 -6.91 2.91 5.29
C THR A 87 -5.75 3.91 5.16
N THR A 88 -4.81 3.91 6.10
CA THR A 88 -3.56 4.66 5.95
C THR A 88 -2.70 4.11 4.80
N ASN A 89 -2.80 2.83 4.49
CA ASN A 89 -2.03 2.17 3.43
C ASN A 89 -2.80 2.05 2.10
N TRP A 90 -3.94 2.74 1.98
CA TRP A 90 -4.86 2.59 0.86
C TRP A 90 -4.18 2.76 -0.51
N ALA A 91 -3.22 3.68 -0.61
CA ALA A 91 -2.50 3.95 -1.85
C ALA A 91 -1.74 2.73 -2.40
N ILE A 92 -1.38 1.77 -1.55
CA ILE A 92 -0.80 0.48 -1.96
C ILE A 92 -1.90 -0.58 -2.04
N GLU A 93 -2.69 -0.72 -0.97
CA GLU A 93 -3.66 -1.82 -0.82
C GLU A 93 -4.69 -1.84 -1.96
N ALA A 94 -5.17 -0.66 -2.37
CA ALA A 94 -6.31 -0.58 -3.26
C ALA A 94 -6.00 -0.91 -4.73
N ASP A 95 -4.72 -0.95 -5.12
CA ASP A 95 -4.31 -1.43 -6.45
C ASP A 95 -4.67 -2.92 -6.64
N SER A 96 -4.52 -3.74 -5.60
CA SER A 96 -4.85 -5.18 -5.64
C SER A 96 -6.32 -5.46 -5.98
N TYR A 97 -7.22 -4.52 -5.67
CA TYR A 97 -8.66 -4.63 -5.95
C TYR A 97 -9.08 -4.08 -7.31
N ARG A 98 -8.15 -3.59 -8.13
CA ARG A 98 -8.45 -3.08 -9.48
C ARG A 98 -7.53 -3.62 -10.56
N SER A 99 -6.34 -4.07 -10.20
CA SER A 99 -5.32 -4.56 -11.12
C SER A 99 -5.07 -6.04 -10.90
N TYR A 100 -5.92 -6.84 -11.53
CA TYR A 100 -5.88 -8.30 -11.45
C TYR A 100 -6.26 -8.95 -12.79
N ALA A 101 -5.78 -10.17 -12.99
CA ALA A 101 -6.14 -11.04 -14.10
C ALA A 101 -7.12 -12.12 -13.59
N VAL A 102 -8.37 -12.06 -14.05
CA VAL A 102 -9.40 -13.04 -13.70
C VAL A 102 -9.10 -14.35 -14.41
N ILE A 103 -9.01 -15.45 -13.65
CA ILE A 103 -8.78 -16.80 -14.21
C ILE A 103 -9.97 -17.76 -13.99
N TYR A 104 -10.97 -17.32 -13.22
CA TYR A 104 -12.27 -17.95 -13.02
C TYR A 104 -13.24 -16.95 -12.38
N GLU A 105 -14.49 -16.96 -12.81
CA GLU A 105 -15.56 -16.20 -12.15
C GLU A 105 -16.95 -16.83 -12.36
N LYS A 106 -17.87 -16.47 -11.46
CA LYS A 106 -19.31 -16.71 -11.57
C LYS A 106 -20.04 -15.37 -11.50
N ASN A 107 -21.08 -15.20 -12.31
CA ASN A 107 -22.03 -14.09 -12.24
C ASN A 107 -21.36 -12.69 -12.28
N ALA A 108 -20.31 -12.54 -13.10
CA ALA A 108 -19.55 -11.30 -13.26
C ALA A 108 -19.15 -10.66 -11.91
N TRP A 109 -18.70 -11.48 -10.94
CA TRP A 109 -18.45 -11.02 -9.58
C TRP A 109 -17.41 -9.90 -9.52
N PHE A 110 -16.38 -9.94 -10.38
CA PHE A 110 -15.32 -8.94 -10.39
C PHE A 110 -15.79 -7.55 -10.79
N GLU A 111 -16.89 -7.42 -11.55
CA GLU A 111 -17.52 -6.11 -11.83
C GLU A 111 -18.08 -5.45 -10.57
N LYS A 112 -18.45 -6.24 -9.56
CA LYS A 112 -18.84 -5.71 -8.24
C LYS A 112 -17.62 -5.17 -7.49
N LEU A 113 -16.48 -5.85 -7.61
CA LEU A 113 -15.23 -5.42 -6.99
C LEU A 113 -14.72 -4.13 -7.63
N ARG A 114 -14.68 -4.04 -8.96
CA ARG A 114 -14.27 -2.79 -9.64
C ARG A 114 -15.10 -1.59 -9.20
N ARG A 115 -16.42 -1.75 -9.11
CA ARG A 115 -17.33 -0.71 -8.60
C ARG A 115 -17.07 -0.38 -7.13
N ALA A 116 -16.80 -1.37 -6.28
CA ALA A 116 -16.51 -1.13 -4.88
C ALA A 116 -15.29 -0.19 -4.70
N VAL A 117 -14.25 -0.38 -5.51
CA VAL A 117 -13.01 0.44 -5.48
C VAL A 117 -13.20 1.87 -6.00
N THR A 118 -14.36 2.23 -6.54
CA THR A 118 -14.66 3.60 -6.97
C THR A 118 -15.72 4.27 -6.10
N THR A 119 -16.18 3.60 -5.05
CA THR A 119 -17.29 4.06 -4.17
C THR A 119 -16.82 4.53 -2.79
N GLN A 120 -15.54 4.84 -2.62
CA GLN A 120 -15.03 5.32 -1.34
C GLN A 120 -15.57 6.71 -1.03
N ASP A 121 -15.93 6.91 0.24
CA ASP A 121 -16.36 8.19 0.77
C ASP A 121 -15.19 9.20 0.77
N PRO A 122 -15.33 10.38 0.13
CA PRO A 122 -14.36 11.46 0.21
C PRO A 122 -13.96 11.84 1.64
N LEU A 123 -14.88 11.78 2.61
CA LEU A 123 -14.60 12.09 4.02
C LEU A 123 -13.70 11.02 4.67
N ALA A 124 -13.74 9.78 4.18
CA ALA A 124 -12.86 8.72 4.67
C ALA A 124 -11.38 9.02 4.37
N PHE A 125 -11.08 9.68 3.25
CA PHE A 125 -9.71 10.17 2.96
C PHE A 125 -9.26 11.22 3.96
N ASN A 126 -10.10 12.20 4.29
CA ASN A 126 -9.76 13.22 5.29
C ASN A 126 -9.51 12.59 6.67
N LYS A 127 -10.31 11.59 7.05
CA LYS A 127 -10.11 10.82 8.28
C LYS A 127 -8.79 10.04 8.25
N ALA A 128 -8.47 9.38 7.14
CA ALA A 128 -7.22 8.65 6.97
C ALA A 128 -6.02 9.60 7.03
N ILE A 129 -6.03 10.72 6.28
CA ILE A 129 -4.99 11.76 6.30
C ILE A 129 -4.82 12.31 7.72
N LYS A 130 -5.90 12.62 8.44
CA LYS A 130 -5.83 13.10 9.83
C LYS A 130 -5.13 12.08 10.74
N LYS A 131 -5.54 10.80 10.67
CA LYS A 131 -4.90 9.72 11.44
C LYS A 131 -3.42 9.61 11.10
N TYR A 132 -3.08 9.65 9.81
CA TYR A 132 -1.71 9.57 9.31
C TYR A 132 -0.86 10.73 9.84
N MET A 133 -1.39 11.96 9.83
CA MET A 133 -0.67 13.13 10.31
C MET A 133 -0.45 13.16 11.82
N VAL A 134 -1.34 12.54 12.61
CA VAL A 134 -1.10 12.30 14.05
C VAL A 134 0.08 11.36 14.24
N TRP A 135 0.12 10.26 13.47
CA TRP A 135 1.26 9.35 13.47
C TRP A 135 2.57 10.05 13.07
N LEU A 136 2.57 10.86 12.02
CA LEU A 136 3.76 11.63 11.62
C LEU A 136 4.21 12.63 12.68
N HIS A 137 3.29 13.16 13.49
CA HIS A 137 3.65 14.02 14.62
C HIS A 137 4.42 13.25 15.69
N GLU A 138 3.96 12.04 16.02
CA GLU A 138 4.68 11.14 16.94
C GLU A 138 6.05 10.75 16.39
N LEU A 139 6.10 10.34 15.12
CA LEU A 139 7.34 9.97 14.43
C LEU A 139 8.38 11.10 14.47
N MET A 140 7.95 12.35 14.24
CA MET A 140 8.85 13.50 14.37
C MET A 140 9.33 13.76 15.79
N GLY A 141 8.53 13.44 16.81
CA GLY A 141 8.98 13.46 18.21
C GLY A 141 10.14 12.48 18.42
N LYS A 142 9.99 11.25 17.91
CA LYS A 142 11.04 10.22 17.99
C LYS A 142 12.32 10.63 17.25
N ILE A 143 12.19 11.18 16.03
CA ILE A 143 13.34 11.68 15.25
C ILE A 143 14.10 12.77 16.00
N LYS A 144 13.39 13.72 16.61
CA LYS A 144 14.02 14.79 17.41
C LYS A 144 14.78 14.25 18.61
N ASN A 145 14.21 13.27 19.31
CA ASN A 145 14.86 12.65 20.46
C ASN A 145 16.12 11.88 20.03
N ALA A 146 16.02 11.01 19.02
CA ALA A 146 17.17 10.27 18.49
C ALA A 146 18.29 11.22 18.04
N TYR A 147 17.94 12.29 17.32
CA TYR A 147 18.90 13.34 16.93
C TYR A 147 19.51 14.07 18.14
N ARG A 148 18.74 14.40 19.18
CA ARG A 148 19.24 15.09 20.38
C ARG A 148 20.21 14.22 21.17
N TYR A 149 19.90 12.94 21.33
CA TYR A 149 20.66 12.01 22.17
C TYR A 149 21.72 11.22 21.43
N ARG A 150 21.97 11.52 20.15
CA ARG A 150 23.00 10.86 19.32
C ARG A 150 22.80 9.35 19.15
N ASP A 151 21.54 8.94 19.09
CA ASP A 151 21.16 7.58 18.66
C ASP A 151 21.08 7.57 17.13
N ASP A 152 22.25 7.41 16.49
CA ASP A 152 22.40 7.65 15.06
C ASP A 152 21.74 6.56 14.20
N ASP A 153 21.78 5.31 14.63
CA ASP A 153 21.13 4.20 13.93
C ASP A 153 19.61 4.35 13.94
N LEU A 154 19.03 4.61 15.13
CA LEU A 154 17.61 4.87 15.25
C LEU A 154 17.20 6.13 14.48
N PHE A 155 18.00 7.20 14.56
CA PHE A 155 17.73 8.43 13.83
C PHE A 155 17.67 8.20 12.32
N LEU A 156 18.65 7.50 11.75
CA LEU A 156 18.71 7.22 10.31
C LEU A 156 17.56 6.30 9.87
N TRP A 157 17.23 5.29 10.67
CA TRP A 157 16.08 4.43 10.41
C TRP A 157 14.77 5.22 10.41
N LEU A 158 14.52 6.02 11.45
CA LEU A 158 13.30 6.83 11.57
C LEU A 158 13.21 7.89 10.46
N ALA A 159 14.32 8.50 10.05
CA ALA A 159 14.35 9.48 8.96
C ALA A 159 14.03 8.84 7.61
N THR A 160 14.58 7.66 7.32
CA THR A 160 14.24 6.87 6.13
C THR A 160 12.78 6.48 6.15
N PHE A 161 12.29 6.04 7.31
CA PHE A 161 10.90 5.66 7.52
C PHE A 161 9.95 6.85 7.33
N LEU A 162 10.28 8.06 7.79
CA LEU A 162 9.52 9.27 7.46
C LEU A 162 9.43 9.51 5.94
N GLY A 163 10.51 9.23 5.21
CA GLY A 163 10.52 9.27 3.76
C GLY A 163 9.47 8.32 3.18
N TRP A 164 9.46 7.06 3.60
CA TRP A 164 8.45 6.06 3.19
C TRP A 164 7.02 6.50 3.53
N GLU A 165 6.79 6.92 4.77
CA GLU A 165 5.48 7.37 5.24
C GLU A 165 4.96 8.58 4.46
N SER A 166 5.86 9.46 3.98
CA SER A 166 5.48 10.58 3.13
C SER A 166 4.93 10.15 1.78
N ILE A 167 5.45 9.06 1.21
CA ILE A 167 5.00 8.51 -0.07
C ILE A 167 3.55 8.02 0.05
N LEU A 168 3.25 7.26 1.12
CA LEU A 168 1.89 6.76 1.39
C LEU A 168 0.90 7.90 1.61
N LEU A 169 1.29 8.91 2.40
CA LEU A 169 0.48 10.08 2.64
C LEU A 169 0.19 10.87 1.36
N LEU A 170 1.18 11.08 0.49
CA LEU A 170 0.99 11.77 -0.77
C LEU A 170 0.11 10.97 -1.73
N GLY A 171 0.22 9.63 -1.72
CA GLY A 171 -0.72 8.76 -2.43
C GLY A 171 -2.16 8.96 -1.96
N LEU A 172 -2.38 9.02 -0.64
CA LEU A 172 -3.69 9.33 -0.05
C LEU A 172 -4.23 10.71 -0.44
N MET A 173 -3.40 11.75 -0.31
CA MET A 173 -3.81 13.14 -0.62
C MET A 173 -4.16 13.32 -2.10
N ASN A 174 -3.43 12.63 -2.99
CA ASN A 174 -3.68 12.65 -4.43
C ASN A 174 -4.75 11.63 -4.88
N ARG A 175 -5.29 10.81 -3.96
CA ARG A 175 -6.16 9.65 -4.28
C ARG A 175 -5.54 8.75 -5.36
N HIS A 176 -4.23 8.56 -5.27
CA HIS A 176 -3.42 7.83 -6.23
C HIS A 176 -3.16 6.39 -5.74
N TYR A 177 -3.22 5.46 -6.68
CA TYR A 177 -2.85 4.05 -6.47
C TYR A 177 -1.45 3.83 -7.02
N TYR A 178 -0.53 3.39 -6.16
CA TYR A 178 0.79 2.98 -6.61
C TYR A 178 0.71 1.62 -7.27
N LYS A 179 1.31 1.49 -8.46
CA LYS A 179 1.23 0.23 -9.23
C LYS A 179 2.11 -0.86 -8.65
N SER A 180 3.25 -0.50 -8.06
CA SER A 180 4.14 -1.43 -7.36
C SER A 180 5.20 -0.64 -6.63
N GLU A 181 5.79 -1.22 -5.60
CA GLU A 181 6.94 -0.63 -4.89
C GLU A 181 8.10 -0.29 -5.84
N ARG A 182 8.28 -1.07 -6.91
CA ARG A 182 9.35 -0.86 -7.91
C ARG A 182 9.31 0.52 -8.57
N VAL A 183 8.12 1.03 -8.88
CA VAL A 183 7.94 2.31 -9.59
C VAL A 183 7.41 3.41 -8.68
N MET A 184 7.16 3.09 -7.41
CA MET A 184 6.52 3.98 -6.46
C MET A 184 7.30 5.28 -6.27
N PHE A 185 8.64 5.23 -6.26
CA PHE A 185 9.49 6.40 -6.16
C PHE A 185 9.36 7.33 -7.38
N ASP A 186 9.18 6.79 -8.58
CA ASP A 186 8.95 7.61 -9.77
C ASP A 186 7.51 8.13 -9.80
N GLU A 187 6.55 7.27 -9.45
CA GLU A 187 5.12 7.62 -9.43
C GLU A 187 4.83 8.75 -8.45
N VAL A 188 5.37 8.70 -7.23
CA VAL A 188 5.16 9.77 -6.24
C VAL A 188 5.68 11.12 -6.75
N LEU A 189 6.82 11.14 -7.45
CA LEU A 189 7.40 12.39 -7.98
C LEU A 189 6.60 13.00 -9.13
N SER A 190 5.72 12.20 -9.76
CA SER A 190 4.81 12.67 -10.81
C SER A 190 3.46 13.19 -10.30
N LEU A 191 3.22 13.13 -8.99
CA LEU A 191 1.93 13.51 -8.42
C LEU A 191 1.68 15.03 -8.51
N PRO A 192 0.43 15.47 -8.76
CA PRO A 192 0.10 16.89 -8.82
C PRO A 192 0.32 17.65 -7.51
N LEU A 193 0.02 17.00 -6.37
CA LEU A 193 0.17 17.60 -5.06
C LEU A 193 1.44 17.09 -4.39
N LEU A 194 2.48 17.93 -4.38
CA LEU A 194 3.78 17.63 -3.78
C LEU A 194 4.36 18.81 -2.98
N PRO A 195 5.19 18.53 -1.96
CA PRO A 195 6.11 19.50 -1.39
C PRO A 195 7.04 20.08 -2.48
N ARG A 196 7.36 21.39 -2.43
CA ARG A 196 8.07 22.07 -3.55
C ARG A 196 9.45 21.48 -3.84
N THR A 197 10.12 20.95 -2.81
CA THR A 197 11.46 20.35 -2.95
C THR A 197 11.45 18.87 -2.60
N TYR A 198 10.31 18.21 -2.83
CA TYR A 198 10.06 16.84 -2.38
C TYR A 198 11.11 15.84 -2.84
N GLU A 199 11.49 15.85 -4.12
CA GLU A 199 12.50 14.92 -4.65
C GLU A 199 13.82 15.01 -3.86
N ARG A 200 14.33 16.23 -3.68
CA ARG A 200 15.57 16.46 -2.92
C ARG A 200 15.45 15.98 -1.48
N LEU A 201 14.31 16.26 -0.82
CA LEU A 201 14.06 15.81 0.55
C LEU A 201 14.02 14.27 0.62
N LEU A 202 13.30 13.63 -0.30
CA LEU A 202 13.17 12.18 -0.36
C LEU A 202 14.54 11.52 -0.55
N ARG A 203 15.33 11.97 -1.54
CA ARG A 203 16.68 11.46 -1.79
C ARG A 203 17.62 11.64 -0.59
N THR A 204 17.49 12.75 0.14
CA THR A 204 18.25 13.02 1.37
C THR A 204 17.89 12.03 2.48
N LEU A 205 16.59 11.79 2.70
CA LEU A 205 16.10 10.91 3.77
C LEU A 205 16.42 9.45 3.52
N PHE A 206 16.26 8.98 2.28
CA PHE A 206 16.62 7.62 1.88
C PHE A 206 18.12 7.42 1.65
N ARG A 207 18.93 8.48 1.78
CA ARG A 207 20.38 8.47 1.51
C ARG A 207 20.73 7.96 0.11
N PHE A 208 19.89 8.23 -0.88
CA PHE A 208 20.23 8.02 -2.30
C PHE A 208 21.38 8.94 -2.74
N THR A 209 21.63 10.00 -1.97
CA THR A 209 22.82 10.84 -2.07
C THR A 209 23.54 10.90 -0.73
N PRO A 210 24.89 11.03 -0.70
CA PRO A 210 25.62 11.28 0.53
C PRO A 210 25.09 12.53 1.24
N ALA A 211 24.62 12.37 2.47
CA ALA A 211 24.13 13.46 3.30
C ALA A 211 24.64 13.29 4.72
N GLY A 212 25.16 14.37 5.30
CA GLY A 212 25.53 14.41 6.71
C GLY A 212 24.29 14.38 7.62
N ARG A 213 24.48 13.92 8.85
CA ARG A 213 23.45 13.81 9.89
C ARG A 213 22.58 15.07 10.04
N GLY A 214 23.21 16.24 10.07
CA GLY A 214 22.50 17.53 10.17
C GLY A 214 21.61 17.81 8.96
N ALA A 215 22.05 17.45 7.75
CA ALA A 215 21.27 17.62 6.53
C ALA A 215 20.03 16.70 6.51
N VAL A 216 20.19 15.43 6.93
CA VAL A 216 19.07 14.49 7.08
C VAL A 216 18.04 15.03 8.09
N TYR A 217 18.49 15.57 9.22
CA TYR A 217 17.60 16.11 10.24
C TYR A 217 16.82 17.34 9.76
N GLN A 218 17.50 18.28 9.09
CA GLN A 218 16.84 19.44 8.47
C GLN A 218 15.88 19.03 7.34
N GLY A 219 16.24 18.00 6.57
CA GLY A 219 15.36 17.38 5.59
C GLY A 219 14.08 16.85 6.23
N ALA A 220 14.19 16.09 7.32
CA ALA A 220 13.04 15.53 8.03
C ALA A 220 12.11 16.63 8.60
N LEU A 221 12.70 17.65 9.23
CA LEU A 221 11.96 18.83 9.73
C LEU A 221 11.23 19.57 8.61
N THR A 222 11.90 19.76 7.47
CA THR A 222 11.35 20.47 6.31
C THR A 222 10.22 19.69 5.68
N LEU A 223 10.44 18.40 5.41
CA LEU A 223 9.42 17.51 4.86
C LEU A 223 8.17 17.48 5.73
N TYR A 224 8.33 17.27 7.04
CA TYR A 224 7.21 17.28 7.97
C TYR A 224 6.43 18.60 7.95
N ARG A 225 7.13 19.74 7.90
CA ARG A 225 6.49 21.05 7.82
C ARG A 225 5.69 21.22 6.53
N GLU A 226 6.24 20.82 5.39
CA GLU A 226 5.54 20.91 4.09
C GLU A 226 4.33 19.98 4.04
N LEU A 227 4.45 18.73 4.52
CA LEU A 227 3.33 17.78 4.62
C LEU A 227 2.21 18.31 5.52
N ARG A 228 2.54 18.94 6.66
CA ARG A 228 1.54 19.61 7.50
C ARG A 228 0.86 20.77 6.78
N ARG A 229 1.59 21.52 5.95
CA ARG A 229 1.01 22.62 5.17
C ARG A 229 0.01 22.06 4.15
N LEU A 230 0.38 21.01 3.43
CA LEU A 230 -0.51 20.33 2.47
C LEU A 230 -1.74 19.72 3.16
N ALA A 231 -1.57 19.09 4.32
CA ALA A 231 -2.70 18.56 5.08
C ALA A 231 -3.70 19.67 5.48
N ARG A 232 -3.20 20.85 5.87
CA ARG A 232 -4.06 22.01 6.18
C ARG A 232 -4.83 22.51 4.97
N THR A 233 -4.22 22.55 3.78
CA THR A 233 -4.94 22.93 2.55
C THR A 233 -6.01 21.90 2.17
N HIS A 234 -5.93 20.68 2.70
CA HIS A 234 -6.95 19.62 2.59
C HIS A 234 -8.00 19.66 3.73
N GLY A 235 -8.04 20.74 4.52
CA GLY A 235 -8.99 20.87 5.62
C GLY A 235 -8.66 20.03 6.85
N VAL A 236 -7.47 19.44 6.94
CA VAL A 236 -7.06 18.62 8.08
C VAL A 236 -6.44 19.49 9.18
N VAL A 237 -7.12 19.56 10.33
CA VAL A 237 -6.63 20.19 11.55
C VAL A 237 -6.20 19.12 12.55
N LEU A 238 -4.95 19.21 13.02
CA LEU A 238 -4.33 18.21 13.90
C LEU A 238 -4.52 18.49 15.39
N THR A 239 -4.59 19.77 15.77
CA THR A 239 -4.65 20.18 17.17
C THR A 239 -6.08 20.10 17.66
N ASP A 240 -6.27 19.43 18.78
CA ASP A 240 -7.49 19.51 19.57
C ASP A 240 -7.25 20.44 20.77
N LYS A 241 -8.26 21.22 21.13
CA LYS A 241 -8.20 22.09 22.32
C LYS A 241 -8.71 21.40 23.58
N LYS A 242 -9.29 20.20 23.44
CA LYS A 242 -9.88 19.43 24.53
C LYS A 242 -9.23 18.06 24.63
N LEU A 243 -9.03 17.59 25.86
CA LEU A 243 -8.76 16.19 26.12
C LEU A 243 -9.99 15.36 25.72
N ARG A 244 -9.78 14.23 25.07
CA ARG A 244 -10.83 13.29 24.65
C ARG A 244 -10.45 11.89 25.13
N VAL A 245 -11.45 11.12 25.54
CA VAL A 245 -11.35 9.69 25.91
C VAL A 245 -12.13 8.87 24.89
#